data_AF-A0A2M7WM09-F1
#
_entry.id   AF-A0A2M7WM09-F1
#
_cell.length_a   1.000
_cell.length_b   1.000
_cell.length_c   1.000
_cell.angle_alpha   90.00
_cell.angle_beta   90.00
_cell.angle_gamma   90.00
#
_symmetry.space_group_name_H-M   'P 1'
#
loop_
_entity.id
_entity.type
_entity.pdbx_description
1 polymer ?
#
loop_
_entity_poly.entity_id
_entity_poly.type
_entity_poly.pdbx_seq_one_letter_code
_entity_poly.pdbx_strand_id
1 'polypeptide(L)'
;MKRIIFTSGAAIFMALIALNSNLTAGKNSGTSAYSFLRVGVGARGQAMGGAMVGLANDEYAGYYNPAGLGLLAPITEVENEFGEVQEVEGEISKYFAASYNNYITDIQSGYVAFIMRSGFGGMIGCSLDYLNYGTFDETDANNIKTGTFSASDMAFALNFGQRVDENFYWGVSGKFIYQKLQDYSSDGLAIDGGVIYRLRDKRTQFGVAAKNIGAQLKGLTSQHKDKLPASVQAGISHNLKGAPLLFSTQVDFPFDHDLSLKVGLEMSGLDPFLLRMGWDSAGRDYKSGSSRDKWGGFSGGFGYGWKNYQIDYSYSSFADLGSSHRVSLSGSF
;
A
#
# COMPACT_ATOMS: atom_id res chain seq x y z
N MET A 1 4.79 -32.08 16.21
CA MET A 1 5.36 -30.72 16.05
C MET A 1 4.58 -29.78 15.12
N LYS A 2 3.79 -30.25 14.14
CA LYS A 2 3.00 -29.36 13.24
C LYS A 2 1.83 -28.59 13.90
N ARG A 3 1.24 -29.10 15.00
CA ARG A 3 0.11 -28.45 15.71
C ARG A 3 0.50 -27.25 16.59
N ILE A 4 1.78 -27.15 17.00
CA ILE A 4 2.25 -26.11 17.92
C ILE A 4 2.57 -24.80 17.18
N ILE A 5 2.96 -24.85 15.91
CA ILE A 5 3.34 -23.65 15.13
C ILE A 5 2.10 -22.85 14.68
N PHE A 6 1.01 -23.54 14.35
CA PHE A 6 -0.25 -22.91 13.93
C PHE A 6 -0.96 -22.19 15.08
N THR A 7 -0.79 -22.68 16.32
CA THR A 7 -1.35 -22.07 17.53
C THR A 7 -0.56 -20.82 17.96
N SER A 8 0.75 -20.76 17.72
CA SER A 8 1.57 -19.57 18.03
C SER A 8 1.23 -18.35 17.16
N GLY A 9 1.03 -18.55 15.85
CA GLY A 9 0.70 -17.45 14.93
C GLY A 9 -0.69 -16.86 15.19
N ALA A 10 -1.68 -17.71 15.44
CA ALA A 10 -3.03 -17.29 15.79
C ALA A 10 -3.10 -16.60 17.17
N ALA A 11 -2.29 -17.04 18.15
CA ALA A 11 -2.20 -16.40 19.46
C ALA A 11 -1.59 -15.00 19.39
N ILE A 12 -0.58 -14.78 18.54
CA ILE A 12 0.00 -13.45 18.29
C ILE A 12 -1.01 -12.55 17.58
N PHE A 13 -1.74 -13.08 16.59
CA PHE A 13 -2.82 -12.37 15.91
C PHE A 13 -3.92 -11.93 16.90
N MET A 14 -4.35 -12.82 17.80
CA MET A 14 -5.35 -12.52 18.84
C MET A 14 -4.82 -11.56 19.92
N ALA A 15 -3.54 -11.65 20.29
CA ALA A 15 -2.92 -10.76 21.28
C ALA A 15 -2.77 -9.32 20.77
N LEU A 16 -2.48 -9.14 19.48
CA LEU A 16 -2.39 -7.82 18.84
C LEU A 16 -3.77 -7.14 18.73
N ILE A 17 -4.85 -7.91 18.56
CA ILE A 17 -6.24 -7.40 18.59
C ILE A 17 -6.63 -6.92 20.00
N ALA A 18 -6.11 -7.53 21.07
CA ALA A 18 -6.47 -7.22 22.44
C ALA A 18 -5.89 -5.89 23.00
N LEU A 19 -4.90 -5.28 22.34
CA LEU A 19 -4.22 -4.05 22.77
C LEU A 19 -4.98 -2.74 22.46
N ASN A 20 -6.24 -2.80 22.03
CA ASN A 20 -6.95 -1.70 21.35
C ASN A 20 -7.68 -0.66 22.23
N SER A 21 -7.47 -0.56 23.55
CA SER A 21 -8.32 0.32 24.38
C SER A 21 -7.79 1.72 24.72
N ASN A 22 -6.56 2.13 24.33
CA ASN A 22 -5.99 3.42 24.81
C ASN A 22 -5.21 4.24 23.77
N LEU A 23 -5.62 4.26 22.50
CA LEU A 23 -5.04 5.21 21.53
C LEU A 23 -5.83 6.52 21.53
N THR A 24 -5.21 7.59 22.04
CA THR A 24 -5.75 8.94 22.04
C THR A 24 -5.80 9.55 20.63
N ALA A 25 -6.89 10.26 20.33
CA ALA A 25 -7.05 10.99 19.08
C ALA A 25 -5.97 12.09 18.91
N GLY A 26 -5.34 12.16 17.74
CA GLY A 26 -4.33 13.14 17.39
C GLY A 26 -4.90 14.55 17.22
N LYS A 27 -4.17 15.56 17.71
CA LYS A 27 -4.59 16.98 17.76
C LYS A 27 -4.86 17.63 16.39
N ASN A 28 -4.49 16.98 15.28
CA ASN A 28 -4.62 17.49 13.90
C ASN A 28 -5.39 16.53 12.97
N SER A 29 -6.27 15.67 13.51
CA SER A 29 -6.97 14.67 12.69
C SER A 29 -7.81 15.32 11.59
N GLY A 30 -7.59 14.91 10.33
CA GLY A 30 -8.43 15.26 9.18
C GLY A 30 -8.18 16.64 8.57
N THR A 31 -7.09 17.33 8.93
CA THR A 31 -6.79 18.69 8.42
C THR A 31 -5.76 18.71 7.29
N SER A 32 -5.52 17.58 6.61
CA SER A 32 -4.54 17.49 5.51
C SER A 32 -5.20 17.63 4.15
N ALA A 33 -4.53 18.30 3.22
CA ALA A 33 -4.86 18.18 1.81
C ALA A 33 -4.50 16.79 1.27
N TYR A 34 -5.01 16.45 0.09
CA TYR A 34 -4.66 15.22 -0.63
C TYR A 34 -4.88 13.94 0.18
N SER A 35 -6.00 13.87 0.91
CA SER A 35 -6.36 12.69 1.73
C SER A 35 -6.42 11.39 0.90
N PHE A 36 -6.64 11.48 -0.42
CA PHE A 36 -6.59 10.34 -1.33
C PHE A 36 -5.26 9.56 -1.29
N LEU A 37 -4.14 10.19 -0.91
CA LEU A 37 -2.85 9.53 -0.76
C LEU A 37 -2.83 8.43 0.32
N ARG A 38 -3.87 8.36 1.15
CA ARG A 38 -4.09 7.31 2.16
C ARG A 38 -4.88 6.12 1.60
N VAL A 39 -5.59 6.31 0.49
CA VAL A 39 -6.34 5.23 -0.16
C VAL A 39 -5.30 4.27 -0.74
N GLY A 40 -5.24 3.07 -0.19
CA GLY A 40 -4.24 2.08 -0.59
C GLY A 40 -4.39 1.64 -2.05
N VAL A 41 -3.34 1.01 -2.60
CA VAL A 41 -3.31 0.53 -3.99
C VAL A 41 -3.05 -0.97 -4.08
N GLY A 42 -3.50 -1.59 -5.16
CA GLY A 42 -3.31 -3.03 -5.41
C GLY A 42 -4.19 -3.94 -4.55
N ALA A 43 -4.85 -4.91 -5.18
CA ALA A 43 -5.75 -5.82 -4.48
C ALA A 43 -5.01 -6.72 -3.47
N ARG A 44 -3.80 -7.21 -3.79
CA ARG A 44 -2.98 -8.00 -2.87
C ARG A 44 -2.74 -7.30 -1.54
N GLY A 45 -2.22 -6.07 -1.58
CA GLY A 45 -1.94 -5.30 -0.37
C GLY A 45 -3.19 -4.97 0.42
N GLN A 46 -4.27 -4.57 -0.26
CA GLN A 46 -5.53 -4.25 0.40
C GLN A 46 -6.23 -5.48 1.01
N ALA A 47 -6.10 -6.67 0.40
CA ALA A 47 -6.58 -7.92 0.99
C ALA A 47 -5.82 -8.32 2.27
N MET A 48 -4.64 -7.77 2.50
CA MET A 48 -3.80 -7.96 3.69
C MET A 48 -3.85 -6.76 4.64
N GLY A 49 -4.94 -5.98 4.61
CA GLY A 49 -5.14 -4.82 5.49
C GLY A 49 -4.18 -3.66 5.22
N GLY A 50 -3.50 -3.65 4.07
CA GLY A 50 -2.48 -2.66 3.72
C GLY A 50 -1.14 -2.86 4.45
N ALA A 51 -0.93 -3.97 5.16
CA ALA A 51 0.32 -4.28 5.87
C ALA A 51 1.43 -4.70 4.89
N MET A 52 2.00 -3.73 4.17
CA MET A 52 2.93 -3.98 3.06
C MET A 52 4.32 -3.38 3.28
N VAL A 53 4.53 -2.45 4.20
CA VAL A 53 5.80 -1.71 4.34
C VAL A 53 7.01 -2.61 4.60
N GLY A 54 6.82 -3.67 5.40
CA GLY A 54 7.83 -4.69 5.67
C GLY A 54 7.85 -5.85 4.66
N LEU A 55 6.98 -5.82 3.64
CA LEU A 55 6.85 -6.88 2.64
C LEU A 55 7.26 -6.39 1.25
N ALA A 56 6.62 -5.31 0.75
CA ALA A 56 6.85 -4.54 -0.48
C ALA A 56 7.73 -5.23 -1.53
N ASN A 57 7.35 -6.44 -1.96
CA ASN A 57 8.14 -7.29 -2.85
C ASN A 57 7.44 -7.53 -4.19
N ASP A 58 6.57 -6.59 -4.59
CA ASP A 58 5.77 -6.66 -5.80
C ASP A 58 5.74 -5.31 -6.52
N GLU A 59 4.99 -5.24 -7.62
CA GLU A 59 4.93 -4.08 -8.51
C GLU A 59 4.31 -2.82 -7.85
N TYR A 60 3.73 -2.96 -6.66
CA TYR A 60 3.21 -1.85 -5.86
C TYR A 60 4.23 -1.32 -4.85
N ALA A 61 5.46 -1.85 -4.84
CA ALA A 61 6.52 -1.45 -3.92
C ALA A 61 6.77 0.06 -3.91
N GLY A 62 6.76 0.72 -5.08
CA GLY A 62 6.95 2.18 -5.18
C GLY A 62 5.92 2.98 -4.38
N TYR A 63 4.70 2.45 -4.21
CA TYR A 63 3.68 3.06 -3.37
C TYR A 63 3.89 2.74 -1.88
N TYR A 64 4.17 1.49 -1.51
CA TYR A 64 4.20 1.09 -0.10
C TYR A 64 5.54 1.37 0.60
N ASN A 65 6.65 0.99 -0.03
CA ASN A 65 8.01 1.23 0.44
C ASN A 65 8.97 1.19 -0.75
N PRO A 66 9.54 2.32 -1.20
CA PRO A 66 10.37 2.35 -2.41
C PRO A 66 11.63 1.49 -2.33
N ALA A 67 12.11 1.13 -1.13
CA ALA A 67 13.19 0.14 -0.99
C ALA A 67 12.82 -1.23 -1.55
N GLY A 68 11.53 -1.54 -1.61
CA GLY A 68 10.98 -2.74 -2.20
C GLY A 68 11.31 -2.91 -3.69
N LEU A 69 11.55 -1.81 -4.42
CA LEU A 69 12.04 -1.89 -5.80
C LEU A 69 13.38 -2.65 -5.87
N GLY A 70 14.25 -2.48 -4.87
CA GLY A 70 15.51 -3.23 -4.79
C GLY A 70 15.32 -4.73 -4.57
N LEU A 71 14.16 -5.18 -4.07
CA LEU A 71 13.81 -6.60 -3.93
C LEU A 71 13.41 -7.24 -5.27
N LEU A 72 13.01 -6.42 -6.25
CA LEU A 72 12.60 -6.85 -7.59
C LEU A 72 13.80 -6.95 -8.55
N ALA A 73 14.99 -6.54 -8.12
CA ALA A 73 16.20 -6.68 -8.93
C ALA A 73 16.47 -8.18 -9.17
N PRO A 74 16.56 -8.64 -10.43
CA PRO A 74 16.83 -10.04 -10.74
C PRO A 74 18.26 -10.37 -10.30
N ILE A 75 18.40 -11.37 -9.43
CA ILE A 75 19.68 -11.88 -8.95
C ILE A 75 19.76 -13.35 -9.34
N THR A 76 20.79 -13.70 -10.09
CA THR A 76 21.13 -15.06 -10.52
C THR A 76 22.40 -15.49 -9.81
N GLU A 77 22.37 -16.61 -9.11
CA GLU A 77 23.56 -17.24 -8.55
C GLU A 77 24.28 -18.04 -9.65
N VAL A 78 25.51 -17.67 -9.98
CA VAL A 78 26.37 -18.33 -10.97
C VAL A 78 27.55 -18.96 -10.23
N GLU A 79 27.67 -20.28 -10.32
CA GLU A 79 28.81 -21.01 -9.79
C GLU A 79 29.96 -20.97 -10.81
N ASN A 80 31.16 -20.57 -10.37
CA ASN A 80 32.35 -20.59 -11.22
C ASN A 80 32.97 -22.01 -11.27
N GLU A 81 33.96 -22.20 -12.15
CA GLU A 81 34.64 -23.49 -12.35
C GLU A 81 35.34 -24.03 -11.07
N PHE A 82 35.49 -23.20 -10.04
CA PHE A 82 36.10 -23.55 -8.74
C PHE A 82 35.06 -23.85 -7.65
N GLY A 83 33.77 -23.85 -7.97
CA GLY A 83 32.69 -24.09 -7.03
C GLY A 83 32.30 -22.89 -6.15
N GLU A 84 32.78 -21.68 -6.49
CA GLU A 84 32.37 -20.46 -5.81
C GLU A 84 31.11 -19.89 -6.45
N VAL A 85 30.09 -19.66 -5.63
CA VAL A 85 28.82 -19.07 -6.07
C VAL A 85 28.93 -17.54 -6.02
N GLN A 86 28.81 -16.88 -7.17
CA GLN A 86 28.67 -15.43 -7.29
C GLN A 86 27.25 -15.03 -7.65
N GLU A 87 26.73 -14.00 -7.00
CA GLU A 87 25.49 -13.38 -7.41
C GLU A 87 25.75 -12.40 -8.57
N VAL A 88 25.14 -12.69 -9.72
CA VAL A 88 25.20 -11.89 -10.95
C VAL A 88 23.80 -11.37 -11.26
N GLU A 89 23.67 -10.18 -11.82
CA GLU A 89 22.36 -9.65 -12.19
C GLU A 89 21.71 -10.51 -13.30
N GLY A 90 20.48 -10.96 -13.06
CA GLY A 90 19.72 -11.81 -13.98
C GLY A 90 19.15 -11.06 -15.19
N GLU A 91 18.41 -11.79 -16.04
CA GLU A 91 17.80 -11.23 -17.25
C GLU A 91 16.86 -10.06 -16.93
N ILE A 92 16.83 -9.08 -17.85
CA ILE A 92 16.07 -7.84 -17.70
C ILE A 92 14.58 -8.18 -17.55
N SER A 93 14.07 -8.04 -16.32
CA SER A 93 12.64 -8.15 -16.03
C SER A 93 12.04 -6.75 -15.97
N LYS A 94 11.09 -6.48 -16.86
CA LYS A 94 10.17 -5.34 -16.75
C LYS A 94 8.95 -5.82 -15.99
N TYR A 95 8.43 -4.97 -15.13
CA TYR A 95 7.25 -5.25 -14.33
C TYR A 95 6.18 -4.21 -14.61
N PHE A 96 4.92 -4.62 -14.53
CA PHE A 96 3.80 -3.71 -14.63
C PHE A 96 2.70 -4.09 -13.64
N ALA A 97 1.91 -3.09 -13.25
CA ALA A 97 0.71 -3.28 -12.47
C ALA A 97 -0.38 -2.31 -12.92
N ALA A 98 -1.62 -2.78 -12.83
CA ALA A 98 -2.83 -1.99 -12.98
C ALA A 98 -3.84 -2.44 -11.92
N SER A 99 -4.46 -1.48 -11.24
CA SER A 99 -5.46 -1.72 -10.21
C SER A 99 -6.64 -0.79 -10.43
N TYR A 100 -7.85 -1.33 -10.34
CA TYR A 100 -9.09 -0.57 -10.35
C TYR A 100 -9.87 -0.89 -9.08
N ASN A 101 -10.45 0.13 -8.48
CA ASN A 101 -11.20 0.04 -7.24
C ASN A 101 -12.55 0.75 -7.41
N ASN A 102 -13.62 -0.01 -7.25
CA ASN A 102 -14.94 0.55 -7.00
C ASN A 102 -15.05 0.81 -5.49
N TYR A 103 -14.95 2.08 -5.11
CA TYR A 103 -14.93 2.51 -3.72
C TYR A 103 -16.35 2.84 -3.24
N ILE A 104 -16.46 3.42 -2.04
CA ILE A 104 -17.75 3.81 -1.46
C ILE A 104 -18.33 5.03 -2.20
N THR A 105 -19.67 5.11 -2.27
CA THR A 105 -20.39 6.30 -2.78
C THR A 105 -19.97 6.73 -4.19
N ASP A 106 -19.93 5.79 -5.14
CA ASP A 106 -19.56 6.02 -6.56
C ASP A 106 -18.14 6.55 -6.81
N ILE A 107 -17.32 6.64 -5.76
CA ILE A 107 -15.91 7.00 -5.88
C ILE A 107 -15.17 5.86 -6.58
N GLN A 108 -14.32 6.21 -7.54
CA GLN A 108 -13.51 5.26 -8.30
C GLN A 108 -12.04 5.60 -8.13
N SER A 109 -11.20 4.60 -7.89
CA SER A 109 -9.75 4.80 -7.82
C SER A 109 -9.01 3.88 -8.78
N GLY A 110 -7.91 4.37 -9.34
CA GLY A 110 -7.09 3.66 -10.30
C GLY A 110 -5.61 3.82 -9.97
N TYR A 111 -4.82 2.76 -10.17
CA TYR A 111 -3.38 2.81 -10.04
C TYR A 111 -2.72 2.06 -11.20
N VAL A 112 -1.69 2.65 -11.79
CA VAL A 112 -0.83 1.97 -12.76
C VAL A 112 0.63 2.17 -12.39
N ALA A 113 1.45 1.16 -12.61
CA ALA A 113 2.89 1.23 -12.40
C ALA A 113 3.65 0.47 -13.48
N PHE A 114 4.85 0.96 -13.76
CA PHE A 114 5.82 0.31 -14.60
C PHE A 114 7.19 0.39 -13.92
N ILE A 115 7.89 -0.74 -13.84
CA ILE A 115 9.20 -0.84 -13.19
C ILE A 115 10.15 -1.56 -14.13
N MET A 116 11.38 -1.08 -14.19
CA MET A 116 12.44 -1.67 -14.98
C MET A 116 13.79 -1.49 -14.29
N ARG A 117 14.78 -2.23 -14.75
CA ARG A 117 16.15 -2.06 -14.29
C ARG A 117 16.69 -0.69 -14.70
N SER A 118 17.40 -0.05 -13.78
CA SER A 118 18.12 1.20 -14.04
C SER A 118 19.47 0.92 -14.71
N GLY A 119 19.90 1.81 -15.61
CA GLY A 119 21.22 1.73 -16.25
C GLY A 119 22.40 2.04 -15.31
N PHE A 120 22.14 2.52 -14.09
CA PHE A 120 23.15 2.85 -13.08
C PHE A 120 23.05 1.97 -11.81
N GLY A 121 22.37 0.81 -11.92
CA GLY A 121 22.16 -0.13 -10.82
C GLY A 121 20.82 0.06 -10.11
N GLY A 122 20.26 -1.04 -9.59
CA GLY A 122 18.93 -1.05 -8.98
C GLY A 122 17.77 -0.98 -9.98
N MET A 123 16.59 -0.66 -9.47
CA MET A 123 15.34 -0.61 -10.23
C MET A 123 14.78 0.81 -10.21
N ILE A 124 14.25 1.26 -11.34
CA ILE A 124 13.51 2.51 -11.49
C ILE A 124 12.08 2.19 -11.90
N GLY A 125 11.12 2.97 -11.43
CA GLY A 125 9.74 2.83 -11.85
C GLY A 125 9.00 4.15 -11.87
N CYS A 126 7.90 4.20 -12.60
CA CYS A 126 6.93 5.28 -12.52
C CYS A 126 5.56 4.72 -12.16
N SER A 127 4.73 5.54 -11.53
CA SER A 127 3.37 5.18 -11.20
C SER A 127 2.43 6.37 -11.26
N LEU A 128 1.16 6.09 -11.52
CA LEU A 128 0.09 7.07 -11.48
C LEU A 128 -1.03 6.52 -10.60
N ASP A 129 -1.39 7.27 -9.57
CA ASP A 129 -2.54 7.05 -8.70
C ASP A 129 -3.61 8.08 -9.00
N TYR A 130 -4.86 7.67 -9.07
CA TYR A 130 -6.00 8.50 -9.43
C TYR A 130 -7.21 8.19 -8.56
N LEU A 131 -7.91 9.23 -8.13
CA LEU A 131 -9.19 9.15 -7.45
C LEU A 131 -10.21 10.08 -8.13
N ASN A 132 -11.34 9.52 -8.54
CA ASN A 132 -12.49 10.25 -9.05
C ASN A 132 -13.61 10.22 -8.01
N TYR A 133 -14.09 11.39 -7.60
CA TYR A 133 -15.16 11.48 -6.60
C TYR A 133 -16.57 11.37 -7.19
N GLY A 134 -16.68 11.15 -8.50
CA GLY A 134 -17.94 11.14 -9.22
C GLY A 134 -18.43 12.55 -9.52
N THR A 135 -19.75 12.66 -9.65
CA THR A 135 -20.45 13.89 -10.00
C THR A 135 -21.36 14.28 -8.84
N PHE A 136 -21.27 15.53 -8.41
CA PHE A 136 -22.07 16.13 -7.36
C PHE A 136 -23.13 17.05 -7.95
N ASP A 137 -24.27 17.13 -7.27
CA ASP A 137 -25.32 18.10 -7.59
C ASP A 137 -24.94 19.48 -7.05
N GLU A 138 -24.97 20.47 -7.94
CA GLU A 138 -24.80 21.88 -7.57
C GLU A 138 -26.17 22.44 -7.19
N THR A 139 -26.27 23.08 -6.01
CA THR A 139 -27.53 23.66 -5.52
C THR A 139 -27.34 25.10 -5.07
N ASP A 140 -28.37 25.92 -5.27
CA ASP A 140 -28.41 27.28 -4.73
C ASP A 140 -28.78 27.29 -3.23
N ALA A 141 -28.82 28.48 -2.62
CA ALA A 141 -29.20 28.65 -1.21
C ALA A 141 -30.62 28.17 -0.87
N ASN A 142 -31.48 27.93 -1.87
CA ASN A 142 -32.83 27.43 -1.71
C ASN A 142 -32.92 25.91 -1.97
N ASN A 143 -31.78 25.22 -2.09
CA ASN A 143 -31.67 23.80 -2.47
C ASN A 143 -32.22 23.48 -3.87
N ILE A 144 -32.29 24.47 -4.77
CA ILE A 144 -32.66 24.23 -6.17
C ILE A 144 -31.41 23.82 -6.93
N LYS A 145 -31.48 22.69 -7.64
CA LYS A 145 -30.38 22.19 -8.47
C LYS A 145 -30.09 23.15 -9.63
N THR A 146 -28.88 23.67 -9.69
CA THR A 146 -28.40 24.61 -10.72
C THR A 146 -27.49 23.95 -11.76
N GLY A 147 -26.89 22.81 -11.42
CA GLY A 147 -25.92 22.13 -12.28
C GLY A 147 -25.34 20.87 -11.64
N THR A 148 -24.18 20.44 -12.15
CA THR A 148 -23.37 19.40 -11.53
C THR A 148 -21.88 19.73 -11.64
N PHE A 149 -21.10 19.37 -10.63
CA PHE A 149 -19.64 19.51 -10.65
C PHE A 149 -18.95 18.20 -10.25
N SER A 150 -17.67 18.08 -10.54
CA SER A 150 -16.87 16.90 -10.18
C SER A 150 -15.58 17.30 -9.47
N ALA A 151 -14.98 16.32 -8.79
CA ALA A 151 -13.67 16.43 -8.19
C ALA A 151 -12.81 15.23 -8.57
N SER A 152 -11.50 15.45 -8.67
CA SER A 152 -10.55 14.39 -8.99
C SER A 152 -9.15 14.71 -8.51
N ASP A 153 -8.46 13.69 -8.03
CA ASP A 153 -7.09 13.79 -7.53
C ASP A 153 -6.17 12.83 -8.29
N MET A 154 -4.92 13.25 -8.49
CA MET A 154 -3.88 12.48 -9.18
C MET A 154 -2.55 12.62 -8.46
N ALA A 155 -1.79 11.53 -8.37
CA ALA A 155 -0.38 11.56 -7.98
C ALA A 155 0.46 10.78 -8.98
N PHE A 156 1.37 11.48 -9.65
CA PHE A 156 2.42 10.87 -10.45
C PHE A 156 3.67 10.70 -9.60
N ALA A 157 4.29 9.51 -9.64
CA ALA A 157 5.52 9.24 -8.88
C ALA A 157 6.61 8.66 -9.77
N LEU A 158 7.84 9.07 -9.49
CA LEU A 158 9.06 8.42 -9.94
C LEU A 158 9.71 7.75 -8.74
N ASN A 159 10.06 6.47 -8.88
CA ASN A 159 10.51 5.60 -7.81
C ASN A 159 11.87 5.03 -8.18
N PHE A 160 12.79 4.99 -7.23
CA PHE A 160 14.08 4.30 -7.37
C PHE A 160 14.33 3.47 -6.12
N GLY A 161 14.83 2.25 -6.30
CA GLY A 161 15.23 1.39 -5.19
C GLY A 161 16.35 0.46 -5.57
N GLN A 162 17.25 0.21 -4.62
CA GLN A 162 18.47 -0.54 -4.86
C GLN A 162 18.86 -1.37 -3.63
N ARG A 163 19.43 -2.54 -3.90
CA ARG A 163 20.16 -3.35 -2.92
C ARG A 163 21.55 -2.76 -2.69
N VAL A 164 21.87 -2.43 -1.44
CA VAL A 164 23.20 -1.91 -1.04
C VAL A 164 24.09 -3.03 -0.53
N ASP A 165 23.50 -3.99 0.19
CA ASP A 165 24.16 -5.16 0.75
C ASP A 165 23.24 -6.38 0.63
N GLU A 166 23.71 -7.59 0.88
CA GLU A 166 22.95 -8.85 0.78
C GLU A 166 21.61 -8.80 1.53
N ASN A 167 21.57 -8.07 2.65
CA ASN A 167 20.43 -7.99 3.54
C ASN A 167 19.79 -6.60 3.60
N PHE A 168 20.35 -5.58 2.93
CA PHE A 168 19.91 -4.19 3.10
C PHE A 168 19.55 -3.51 1.77
N TYR A 169 18.37 -2.91 1.75
CA TYR A 169 17.77 -2.26 0.59
C TYR A 169 17.28 -0.87 0.99
N TRP A 170 17.40 0.09 0.08
CA TRP A 170 16.86 1.44 0.25
C TRP A 170 16.15 1.89 -1.02
N GLY A 171 15.32 2.91 -0.89
CA GLY A 171 14.70 3.56 -2.03
C GLY A 171 14.12 4.92 -1.70
N VAL A 172 13.79 5.65 -2.75
CA VAL A 172 13.25 7.00 -2.71
C VAL A 172 12.21 7.15 -3.81
N SER A 173 11.19 7.97 -3.56
CA SER A 173 10.22 8.37 -4.57
C SER A 173 9.98 9.86 -4.55
N GLY A 174 9.90 10.48 -5.71
CA GLY A 174 9.42 11.85 -5.89
C GLY A 174 8.01 11.84 -6.46
N LYS A 175 7.10 12.64 -5.90
CA LYS A 175 5.70 12.71 -6.31
C LYS A 175 5.28 14.12 -6.71
N PHE A 176 4.58 14.23 -7.82
CA PHE A 176 3.79 15.40 -8.19
C PHE A 176 2.31 15.08 -7.98
N ILE A 177 1.64 15.94 -7.23
CA ILE A 177 0.25 15.74 -6.80
C ILE A 177 -0.59 16.87 -7.40
N TYR A 178 -1.71 16.51 -8.01
CA TYR A 178 -2.67 17.42 -8.59
C TYR A 178 -4.06 17.10 -8.09
N GLN A 179 -4.78 18.11 -7.63
CA GLN A 179 -6.17 18.01 -7.19
C GLN A 179 -6.99 19.05 -7.95
N LYS A 180 -8.17 18.64 -8.42
CA LYS A 180 -9.14 19.51 -9.08
C LYS A 180 -10.49 19.38 -8.36
N LEU A 181 -11.08 20.52 -8.04
CA LEU A 181 -12.41 20.63 -7.45
C LEU A 181 -13.17 21.74 -8.19
N GLN A 182 -14.10 21.36 -9.06
CA GLN A 182 -14.79 22.30 -9.94
C GLN A 182 -13.79 23.21 -10.70
N ASP A 183 -13.80 24.52 -10.43
CA ASP A 183 -12.93 25.53 -11.05
C ASP A 183 -11.61 25.75 -10.28
N TYR A 184 -11.46 25.11 -9.12
CA TYR A 184 -10.28 25.21 -8.27
C TYR A 184 -9.31 24.07 -8.55
N SER A 185 -8.02 24.37 -8.40
CA SER A 185 -6.96 23.37 -8.48
C SER A 185 -5.91 23.58 -7.42
N SER A 186 -5.24 22.49 -7.05
CA SER A 186 -4.17 22.49 -6.07
C SER A 186 -3.04 21.56 -6.52
N ASP A 187 -1.81 22.05 -6.40
CA ASP A 187 -0.60 21.35 -6.84
C ASP A 187 0.32 21.12 -5.64
N GLY A 188 0.91 19.94 -5.55
CA GLY A 188 1.76 19.52 -4.43
C GLY A 188 2.98 18.75 -4.89
N LEU A 189 4.04 18.82 -4.10
CA LEU A 189 5.21 17.98 -4.24
C LEU A 189 5.42 17.20 -2.95
N ALA A 190 5.80 15.93 -3.09
CA ALA A 190 6.15 15.08 -1.96
C ALA A 190 7.32 14.16 -2.28
N ILE A 191 8.00 13.72 -1.23
CA ILE A 191 9.04 12.71 -1.29
C ILE A 191 8.69 11.59 -0.32
N ASP A 192 8.95 10.36 -0.76
CA ASP A 192 8.95 9.18 0.09
C ASP A 192 10.36 8.62 0.17
N GLY A 193 10.72 8.05 1.30
CA GLY A 193 11.99 7.35 1.50
C GLY A 193 11.75 6.08 2.30
N GLY A 194 12.50 5.02 2.00
CA GLY A 194 12.32 3.77 2.70
C GLY A 194 13.56 2.90 2.74
N VAL A 195 13.55 1.98 3.69
CA VAL A 195 14.58 0.96 3.88
C VAL A 195 13.91 -0.38 4.18
N ILE A 196 14.56 -1.47 3.76
CA ILE A 196 14.19 -2.85 4.10
C ILE A 196 15.44 -3.60 4.52
N TYR A 197 15.36 -4.30 5.65
CA TYR A 197 16.35 -5.25 6.11
C TYR A 197 15.78 -6.67 6.08
N ARG A 198 16.33 -7.53 5.21
CA ARG A 198 15.92 -8.94 5.06
C ARG A 198 16.90 -9.83 5.80
N LEU A 199 16.43 -10.61 6.77
CA LEU A 199 17.29 -11.55 7.50
C LEU A 199 17.93 -12.57 6.54
N ARG A 200 19.09 -13.11 6.95
CA ARG A 200 19.86 -14.08 6.16
C ARG A 200 19.09 -15.33 5.77
N ASP A 201 18.09 -15.73 6.56
CA ASP A 201 17.23 -16.87 6.24
C ASP A 201 16.20 -16.58 5.15
N LYS A 202 16.17 -15.35 4.60
CA LYS A 202 15.26 -14.82 3.58
C LYS A 202 13.76 -14.92 3.94
N ARG A 203 13.42 -15.33 5.17
CA ARG A 203 12.03 -15.51 5.61
C ARG A 203 11.46 -14.28 6.29
N THR A 204 12.31 -13.53 6.99
CA THR A 204 11.88 -12.36 7.76
C THR A 204 12.41 -11.08 7.14
N GLN A 205 11.56 -10.07 7.05
CA GLN A 205 11.93 -8.74 6.57
C GLN A 205 11.39 -7.68 7.51
N PHE A 206 12.18 -6.65 7.77
CA PHE A 206 11.79 -5.44 8.48
C PHE A 206 11.83 -4.29 7.49
N GLY A 207 10.80 -3.44 7.49
CA GLY A 207 10.73 -2.28 6.62
C GLY A 207 10.36 -1.03 7.40
N VAL A 208 10.95 0.10 7.02
CA VAL A 208 10.56 1.43 7.49
C VAL A 208 10.42 2.34 6.28
N ALA A 209 9.34 3.12 6.24
CA ALA A 209 9.08 4.08 5.18
C ALA A 209 8.59 5.41 5.77
N ALA A 210 9.14 6.50 5.29
CA ALA A 210 8.61 7.84 5.50
C ALA A 210 7.89 8.26 4.21
N LYS A 211 6.60 8.59 4.31
CA LYS A 211 5.73 8.85 3.16
C LYS A 211 5.18 10.26 3.17
N ASN A 212 4.98 10.80 1.96
CA ASN A 212 4.32 12.05 1.65
C ASN A 212 4.94 13.27 2.36
N ILE A 213 6.26 13.29 2.54
CA ILE A 213 6.95 14.45 3.12
C ILE A 213 7.04 15.53 2.04
N GLY A 214 6.35 16.65 2.24
CA GLY A 214 6.32 17.70 1.24
C GLY A 214 5.35 18.83 1.57
N ALA A 215 4.93 19.56 0.53
CA ALA A 215 4.11 20.76 0.69
C ALA A 215 3.22 21.01 -0.54
N GLN A 216 2.14 21.77 -0.32
CA GLN A 216 1.36 22.37 -1.41
C GLN A 216 2.15 23.52 -2.05
N LEU A 217 2.36 23.42 -3.36
CA LEU A 217 2.82 24.54 -4.19
C LEU A 217 1.70 25.55 -4.38
N LYS A 218 0.49 25.06 -4.66
CA LYS A 218 -0.73 25.84 -4.84
C LYS A 218 -1.85 25.20 -4.03
N GLY A 219 -2.46 25.95 -3.11
CA GLY A 219 -3.65 25.51 -2.37
C GLY A 219 -4.92 25.74 -3.20
N LEU A 220 -6.05 25.14 -2.77
CA LEU A 220 -7.35 25.40 -3.40
C LEU A 220 -7.78 26.87 -3.27
N THR A 221 -7.33 27.56 -2.22
CA THR A 221 -7.52 29.00 -2.04
C THR A 221 -6.16 29.70 -1.98
N SER A 222 -6.09 30.95 -2.43
CA SER A 222 -4.85 31.73 -2.45
C SER A 222 -4.31 32.08 -1.05
N GLN A 223 -5.14 31.94 -0.01
CA GLN A 223 -4.84 32.40 1.35
C GLN A 223 -4.47 31.26 2.29
N HIS A 224 -4.70 30.00 1.90
CA HIS A 224 -4.49 28.85 2.77
C HIS A 224 -3.77 27.71 2.05
N LYS A 225 -2.83 27.08 2.77
CA LYS A 225 -2.16 25.86 2.36
C LYS A 225 -2.24 24.86 3.50
N ASP A 226 -2.76 23.70 3.19
CA ASP A 226 -2.83 22.58 4.11
C ASP A 226 -1.55 21.76 4.04
N LYS A 227 -1.29 21.01 5.11
CA LYS A 227 -0.18 20.07 5.17
C LYS A 227 -0.53 18.80 4.38
N LEU A 228 0.49 18.12 3.88
CA LEU A 228 0.35 16.79 3.29
C LEU A 228 0.13 15.74 4.38
N PRO A 229 -0.47 14.58 4.04
CA PRO A 229 -0.69 13.46 4.96
C PRO A 229 0.61 12.68 5.16
N ALA A 230 1.60 13.34 5.74
CA ALA A 230 2.92 12.79 6.00
C ALA A 230 2.84 11.73 7.11
N SER A 231 3.57 10.64 6.94
CA SER A 231 3.59 9.55 7.92
C SER A 231 4.94 8.84 7.96
N VAL A 232 5.26 8.27 9.10
CA VAL A 232 6.32 7.26 9.24
C VAL A 232 5.65 5.93 9.49
N GLN A 233 6.08 4.88 8.78
CA GLN A 233 5.49 3.55 8.83
C GLN A 233 6.58 2.54 9.08
N ALA A 234 6.30 1.54 9.92
CA ALA A 234 7.21 0.44 10.20
C ALA A 234 6.46 -0.88 10.07
N GLY A 235 7.10 -1.89 9.51
CA GLY A 235 6.48 -3.20 9.35
C GLY A 235 7.46 -4.35 9.37
N ILE A 236 6.93 -5.53 9.65
CA ILE A 236 7.64 -6.81 9.61
C ILE A 236 6.82 -7.81 8.81
N SER A 237 7.48 -8.58 7.95
CA SER A 237 6.90 -9.74 7.28
C SER A 237 7.70 -11.00 7.60
N HIS A 238 7.01 -12.14 7.69
CA HIS A 238 7.62 -13.42 8.01
C HIS A 238 6.96 -14.59 7.27
N ASN A 239 7.74 -15.34 6.50
CA ASN A 239 7.34 -16.59 5.87
C ASN A 239 7.56 -17.78 6.83
N LEU A 240 6.50 -18.52 7.15
CA LEU A 240 6.59 -19.65 8.07
C LEU A 240 7.39 -20.82 7.47
N LYS A 241 8.20 -21.48 8.31
CA LYS A 241 8.90 -22.71 7.91
C LYS A 241 7.91 -23.85 7.75
N GLY A 242 7.89 -24.48 6.57
CA GLY A 242 7.12 -25.71 6.34
C GLY A 242 5.60 -25.51 6.28
N ALA A 243 5.14 -24.27 6.14
CA ALA A 243 3.76 -23.92 5.83
C ALA A 243 3.77 -22.81 4.76
N PRO A 244 2.88 -22.87 3.74
CA PRO A 244 2.80 -21.86 2.70
C PRO A 244 2.02 -20.64 3.23
N LEU A 245 2.51 -20.03 4.31
CA LEU A 245 1.86 -18.92 4.99
C LEU A 245 2.87 -17.81 5.27
N LEU A 246 2.50 -16.61 4.81
CA LEU A 246 3.17 -15.35 5.07
C LEU A 246 2.33 -14.53 6.05
N PHE A 247 3.00 -14.00 7.07
CA PHE A 247 2.43 -13.01 7.99
C PHE A 247 3.06 -11.65 7.73
N SER A 248 2.25 -10.59 7.82
CA SER A 248 2.74 -9.22 7.74
C SER A 248 2.05 -8.35 8.79
N THR A 249 2.81 -7.48 9.43
CA THR A 249 2.28 -6.47 10.35
C THR A 249 2.93 -5.13 10.09
N GLN A 250 2.16 -4.07 10.32
CA GLN A 250 2.60 -2.72 10.09
C GLN A 250 1.96 -1.77 11.10
N VAL A 251 2.72 -0.77 11.53
CA VAL A 251 2.27 0.34 12.35
C VAL A 251 2.51 1.63 11.59
N ASP A 252 1.46 2.44 11.47
CA ASP A 252 1.53 3.74 10.83
C ASP A 252 1.49 4.85 11.89
N PHE A 253 2.44 5.78 11.81
CA PHE A 253 2.52 6.99 12.61
C PHE A 253 2.27 8.21 11.70
N PRO A 254 1.01 8.49 11.34
CA PRO A 254 0.65 9.71 10.62
C PRO A 254 0.77 10.95 11.51
N PHE A 255 1.12 12.11 10.93
CA PHE A 255 1.34 13.35 11.68
C PHE A 255 0.05 14.18 11.92
N ASP A 256 -1.01 13.78 11.27
CA ASP A 256 -2.30 14.45 11.09
C ASP A 256 -3.47 13.46 11.25
N HIS A 257 -3.22 12.31 11.86
CA HIS A 257 -4.22 11.30 12.13
C HIS A 257 -3.76 10.42 13.30
N ASP A 258 -4.62 9.52 13.74
CA ASP A 258 -4.28 8.55 14.77
C ASP A 258 -3.38 7.45 14.22
N LEU A 259 -2.58 6.86 15.12
CA LEU A 259 -1.81 5.65 14.85
C LEU A 259 -2.75 4.52 14.42
N SER A 260 -2.33 3.78 13.39
CA SER A 260 -3.03 2.56 12.97
C SER A 260 -2.11 1.35 12.99
N LEU A 261 -2.71 0.20 13.31
CA LEU A 261 -2.09 -1.11 13.29
C LEU A 261 -2.74 -1.93 12.19
N LYS A 262 -1.92 -2.54 11.35
CA LYS A 262 -2.34 -3.37 10.23
C LYS A 262 -1.76 -4.75 10.36
N VAL A 263 -2.56 -5.75 10.04
CA VAL A 263 -2.18 -7.15 10.08
C VAL A 263 -2.66 -7.85 8.81
N GLY A 264 -1.80 -8.66 8.21
CA GLY A 264 -2.04 -9.35 6.96
C GLY A 264 -1.56 -10.79 6.99
N LEU A 265 -2.30 -11.65 6.29
CA LEU A 265 -1.99 -13.06 6.09
C LEU A 265 -2.15 -13.40 4.60
N GLU A 266 -1.18 -14.11 4.03
CA GLU A 266 -1.22 -14.65 2.67
C GLU A 266 -0.89 -16.15 2.71
N MET A 267 -1.76 -16.95 2.10
CA MET A 267 -1.63 -18.40 2.01
C MET A 267 -1.48 -18.83 0.55
N SER A 268 -0.36 -19.47 0.23
CA SER A 268 0.01 -19.89 -1.12
C SER A 268 -0.07 -21.41 -1.35
N GLY A 269 -0.72 -22.14 -0.47
CA GLY A 269 -0.79 -23.61 -0.51
C GLY A 269 -1.81 -24.21 -1.49
N LEU A 270 -2.43 -23.38 -2.35
CA LEU A 270 -3.58 -23.76 -3.18
C LEU A 270 -3.34 -23.42 -4.67
N ASP A 271 -2.15 -23.69 -5.20
CA ASP A 271 -1.80 -23.36 -6.59
C ASP A 271 -2.90 -23.74 -7.59
N PRO A 272 -3.30 -22.83 -8.51
CA PRO A 272 -2.73 -21.50 -8.80
C PRO A 272 -3.28 -20.35 -7.93
N PHE A 273 -4.03 -20.65 -6.86
CA PHE A 273 -4.71 -19.67 -6.02
C PHE A 273 -3.90 -19.26 -4.80
N LEU A 274 -4.00 -17.97 -4.48
CA LEU A 274 -3.47 -17.32 -3.29
C LEU A 274 -4.65 -16.82 -2.47
N LEU A 275 -4.74 -17.15 -1.19
CA LEU A 275 -5.79 -16.62 -0.30
C LEU A 275 -5.22 -15.61 0.68
N ARG A 276 -5.94 -14.51 0.90
CA ARG A 276 -5.47 -13.40 1.72
C ARG A 276 -6.53 -12.90 2.67
N MET A 277 -6.09 -12.50 3.85
CA MET A 277 -6.92 -11.89 4.88
C MET A 277 -6.15 -10.77 5.56
N GLY A 278 -6.89 -9.77 6.01
CA GLY A 278 -6.29 -8.58 6.60
C GLY A 278 -7.21 -7.87 7.57
N TRP A 279 -6.59 -7.05 8.41
CA TRP A 279 -7.27 -6.17 9.34
C TRP A 279 -6.49 -4.86 9.51
N ASP A 280 -7.19 -3.74 9.50
CA ASP A 280 -6.67 -2.40 9.76
C ASP A 280 -7.44 -1.74 10.93
N SER A 281 -6.72 -1.33 11.97
CA SER A 281 -7.32 -0.67 13.13
C SER A 281 -7.94 0.69 12.82
N ALA A 282 -7.56 1.34 11.71
CA ALA A 282 -8.22 2.56 11.21
C ALA A 282 -9.70 2.30 10.87
N GLY A 283 -10.10 1.04 10.74
CA GLY A 283 -11.50 0.62 10.65
C GLY A 283 -12.40 1.13 11.78
N ARG A 284 -11.82 1.52 12.92
CA ARG A 284 -12.54 2.12 14.04
C ARG A 284 -13.14 3.50 13.71
N ASP A 285 -12.57 4.21 12.75
CA ASP A 285 -13.03 5.55 12.38
C ASP A 285 -14.29 5.49 11.50
N TYR A 286 -14.64 4.29 11.02
CA TYR A 286 -15.87 4.02 10.26
C TYR A 286 -17.06 3.66 11.16
N LYS A 287 -16.86 3.61 12.48
CA LYS A 287 -17.88 3.14 13.42
C LYS A 287 -19.00 4.17 13.57
N SER A 288 -20.24 3.74 13.35
CA SER A 288 -21.43 4.58 13.46
C SER A 288 -22.30 4.27 14.69
N GLY A 289 -21.90 3.28 15.49
CA GLY A 289 -22.67 2.77 16.64
C GLY A 289 -23.56 1.57 16.29
N SER A 290 -23.30 0.89 15.17
CA SER A 290 -24.10 -0.24 14.69
C SER A 290 -23.46 -1.61 14.95
N SER A 291 -24.17 -2.69 14.64
CA SER A 291 -23.63 -4.05 14.71
C SER A 291 -22.55 -4.35 13.66
N ARG A 292 -22.49 -3.56 12.57
CA ARG A 292 -21.52 -3.71 11.47
C ARG A 292 -20.15 -3.13 11.80
N ASP A 293 -20.05 -2.27 12.82
CA ASP A 293 -18.81 -1.70 13.36
C ASP A 293 -17.74 -2.76 13.72
N LYS A 294 -18.17 -4.00 14.01
CA LYS A 294 -17.29 -5.13 14.30
C LYS A 294 -16.47 -5.59 13.10
N TRP A 295 -16.93 -5.28 11.89
CA TRP A 295 -16.29 -5.66 10.63
C TRP A 295 -15.45 -4.53 10.02
N GLY A 296 -15.54 -3.31 10.57
CA GLY A 296 -14.75 -2.17 10.10
C GLY A 296 -13.25 -2.49 10.10
N GLY A 297 -12.62 -2.30 8.94
CA GLY A 297 -11.19 -2.55 8.76
C GLY A 297 -10.82 -3.99 8.41
N PHE A 298 -11.76 -4.94 8.41
CA PHE A 298 -11.49 -6.28 7.85
C PHE A 298 -11.42 -6.24 6.33
N SER A 299 -10.47 -6.99 5.80
CA SER A 299 -10.34 -7.22 4.37
C SER A 299 -9.96 -8.66 4.06
N GLY A 300 -10.20 -9.05 2.83
CA GLY A 300 -9.85 -10.37 2.33
C GLY A 300 -9.85 -10.39 0.82
N GLY A 301 -9.24 -11.41 0.25
CA GLY A 301 -9.10 -11.49 -1.20
C GLY A 301 -8.46 -12.77 -1.65
N PHE A 302 -8.39 -12.91 -2.97
CA PHE A 302 -7.69 -14.03 -3.59
C PHE A 302 -6.88 -13.54 -4.78
N GLY A 303 -5.84 -14.30 -5.11
CA GLY A 303 -5.02 -14.13 -6.30
C GLY A 303 -5.06 -15.38 -7.15
N TYR A 304 -4.94 -15.21 -8.45
CA TYR A 304 -4.76 -16.27 -9.42
C TYR A 304 -3.48 -16.00 -10.20
N GLY A 305 -2.48 -16.86 -10.01
CA GLY A 305 -1.20 -16.79 -10.71
C GLY A 305 -1.23 -17.61 -12.01
N TRP A 306 -0.80 -17.01 -13.11
CA TRP A 306 -0.61 -17.70 -14.38
C TRP A 306 0.68 -17.25 -15.05
N LYS A 307 1.69 -18.13 -15.05
CA LYS A 307 3.06 -17.81 -15.49
C LYS A 307 3.61 -16.61 -14.71
N ASN A 308 4.02 -15.56 -15.41
CA ASN A 308 4.54 -14.32 -14.83
C ASN A 308 3.44 -13.28 -14.57
N TYR A 309 2.16 -13.65 -14.69
CA TYR A 309 1.02 -12.74 -14.49
C TYR A 309 0.22 -13.15 -13.26
N GLN A 310 -0.36 -12.16 -12.58
CA GLN A 310 -1.24 -12.37 -11.44
C GLN A 310 -2.48 -11.48 -11.56
N ILE A 311 -3.64 -12.09 -11.36
CA ILE A 311 -4.91 -11.39 -11.21
C ILE A 311 -5.31 -11.47 -9.74
N ASP A 312 -5.52 -10.33 -9.10
CA ASP A 312 -5.93 -10.25 -7.71
C ASP A 312 -7.29 -9.58 -7.57
N TYR A 313 -8.07 -10.08 -6.62
CA TYR A 313 -9.29 -9.45 -6.16
C TYR A 313 -9.24 -9.23 -4.65
N SER A 314 -9.74 -8.10 -4.19
CA SER A 314 -9.93 -7.83 -2.77
C SER A 314 -11.25 -7.17 -2.44
N TYR A 315 -11.72 -7.46 -1.23
CA TYR A 315 -12.86 -6.89 -0.57
C TYR A 315 -12.39 -6.24 0.73
N SER A 316 -12.82 -5.01 0.99
CA SER A 316 -12.55 -4.30 2.24
C SER A 316 -13.84 -3.76 2.83
N SER A 317 -14.07 -3.99 4.13
CA SER A 317 -15.27 -3.55 4.83
C SER A 317 -15.07 -2.20 5.52
N PHE A 318 -15.95 -1.26 5.21
CA PHE A 318 -16.02 0.08 5.82
C PHE A 318 -17.22 0.20 6.77
N ALA A 319 -17.60 -0.91 7.42
CA ALA A 319 -18.76 -1.00 8.30
C ALA A 319 -20.04 -0.48 7.60
N ASP A 320 -20.66 0.57 8.12
CA ASP A 320 -21.90 1.13 7.56
C ASP A 320 -21.71 2.01 6.33
N LEU A 321 -20.48 2.49 6.08
CA LEU A 321 -20.15 3.26 4.89
C LEU A 321 -20.15 2.39 3.62
N GLY A 322 -20.20 1.06 3.79
CA GLY A 322 -20.29 0.09 2.71
C GLY A 322 -19.02 -0.75 2.56
N SER A 323 -18.68 -1.07 1.32
CA SER A 323 -17.52 -1.91 1.00
C SER A 323 -16.83 -1.46 -0.27
N SER A 324 -15.54 -1.76 -0.33
CA SER A 324 -14.69 -1.52 -1.50
C SER A 324 -14.36 -2.85 -2.18
N HIS A 325 -14.41 -2.83 -3.51
CA HIS A 325 -14.07 -3.98 -4.35
C HIS A 325 -12.95 -3.57 -5.29
N ARG A 326 -11.83 -4.30 -5.23
CA ARG A 326 -10.65 -3.99 -6.03
C ARG A 326 -10.26 -5.18 -6.88
N VAL A 327 -9.95 -4.89 -8.14
CA VAL A 327 -9.36 -5.85 -9.08
C VAL A 327 -8.00 -5.33 -9.48
N SER A 328 -7.04 -6.22 -9.66
CA SER A 328 -5.69 -5.86 -10.07
C SER A 328 -5.10 -6.90 -11.01
N LEU A 329 -4.27 -6.43 -11.93
CA LEU A 329 -3.46 -7.23 -12.83
C LEU A 329 -2.01 -6.76 -12.67
N SER A 330 -1.09 -7.69 -12.42
CA SER A 330 0.33 -7.40 -12.45
C SER A 330 1.11 -8.53 -13.12
N GLY A 331 2.37 -8.26 -13.44
CA GLY A 331 3.26 -9.29 -13.92
C GLY A 331 4.58 -8.77 -14.47
N SER A 332 5.39 -9.71 -14.96
CA SER A 332 6.72 -9.43 -15.52
C SER A 332 6.93 -10.03 -16.92
N PHE A 333 7.81 -9.39 -17.68
CA PHE A 333 8.19 -9.76 -19.05
C PHE A 333 9.57 -9.20 -19.44
#